data_AF-A0A816LDE3-F1
#
_entry.id   AF-A0A816LDE3-F1
#
_cell.length_a   1.000
_cell.length_b   1.000
_cell.length_c   1.000
_cell.angle_alpha   90.00
_cell.angle_beta   90.00
_cell.angle_gamma   90.00
#
_symmetry.space_group_name_H-M   'P 1'
#
loop_
_entity.id
_entity.type
_entity.pdbx_description
1 polymer ?
#
loop_
_entity_poly.entity_id
_entity_poly.type
_entity_poly.pdbx_seq_one_letter_code
_entity_poly.pdbx_strand_id
1 'polypeptide(L)' 'MVGEGKPVLLAECCGELLRIGKDCYLGMAQVILSNYEYRNIASKAIPKSKQTWNYCVRLTENWNSDGQFDH' A
#
# COMPACT_ATOMS: atom_id res chain seq x y z
N MET A 1 -12.09 -17.54 0.53
CA MET A 1 -12.58 -17.15 1.87
C MET A 1 -11.84 -15.89 2.34
N VAL A 2 -12.30 -14.71 1.93
CA VAL A 2 -11.79 -13.41 2.39
C VAL A 2 -12.72 -12.98 3.52
N GLY A 3 -12.30 -13.22 4.78
CA GLY A 3 -13.13 -12.95 5.97
C GLY A 3 -13.46 -11.47 6.16
N GLU A 4 -14.66 -11.23 6.67
CA GLU A 4 -15.35 -9.93 6.77
C GLU A 4 -14.78 -8.95 7.82
N GLY A 5 -13.59 -9.21 8.34
CA GLY A 5 -12.79 -8.23 9.11
C GLY A 5 -11.64 -7.59 8.31
N LYS A 6 -11.45 -7.98 7.05
CA LYS A 6 -10.37 -7.50 6.17
C LYS A 6 -10.50 -6.07 5.63
N PRO A 7 -11.71 -5.50 5.39
CA PRO A 7 -11.82 -4.18 4.77
C PRO A 7 -11.32 -3.03 5.66
N VAL A 8 -11.65 -3.06 6.96
CA VAL A 8 -11.27 -2.01 7.93
C VAL A 8 -9.75 -2.03 8.15
N LEU A 9 -9.19 -3.20 8.44
CA LEU A 9 -7.73 -3.37 8.60
C LEU A 9 -6.97 -2.97 7.32
N LEU A 10 -7.56 -3.18 6.14
CA LEU A 10 -6.96 -2.79 4.86
C LEU A 10 -6.99 -1.27 4.66
N ALA A 11 -8.06 -0.59 5.05
CA ALA A 11 -8.16 0.86 5.00
C ALA A 11 -7.19 1.54 5.98
N GLU A 12 -7.08 1.04 7.21
CA GLU A 12 -6.10 1.50 8.19
C GLU A 12 -4.66 1.31 7.69
N CYS A 13 -4.34 0.12 7.18
CA CYS A 13 -3.02 -0.15 6.60
C CYS A 13 -2.72 0.76 5.40
N CYS A 14 -3.73 1.07 4.57
CA CYS A 14 -3.58 2.01 3.48
C CYS A 14 -3.37 3.45 3.98
N GLY A 15 -4.07 3.89 5.02
CA GLY A 15 -3.86 5.19 5.65
C GLY A 15 -2.43 5.36 6.15
N GLU A 16 -1.92 4.38 6.90
CA GLU A 16 -0.52 4.39 7.38
C GLU A 16 0.49 4.35 6.23
N LEU A 17 0.24 3.56 5.19
CA LEU A 17 1.11 3.49 4.01
C LEU A 17 1.14 4.83 3.27
N LEU A 18 0.00 5.51 3.11
CA LEU A 18 -0.07 6.82 2.46
C LEU A 18 0.62 7.90 3.28
N ARG A 19 0.56 7.82 4.62
CA ARG A 19 1.24 8.74 5.56
C ARG A 19 2.77 8.73 5.40
N ILE A 20 3.35 7.60 4.99
CA ILE A 20 4.79 7.49 4.68
C ILE A 20 5.18 8.34 3.46
N GLY A 21 4.25 8.54 2.52
CA GLY A 21 4.48 9.27 1.28
C GLY A 21 4.99 8.39 0.13
N LYS A 22 4.59 8.77 -1.09
CA LYS A 22 4.77 7.96 -2.31
C LYS A 22 6.23 7.62 -2.58
N ASP A 23 7.10 8.62 -2.56
CA ASP A 23 8.49 8.46 -2.95
C ASP A 23 9.27 7.68 -1.91
N CYS A 24 8.96 7.88 -0.62
CA CYS A 24 9.55 7.10 0.47
C CYS A 24 9.13 5.63 0.38
N TYR A 25 7.84 5.34 0.20
CA TYR A 25 7.35 3.98 0.04
C TYR A 25 7.95 3.27 -1.19
N LEU A 26 7.92 3.91 -2.36
CA LEU A 26 8.45 3.32 -3.60
C LEU A 26 9.98 3.21 -3.57
N GLY A 27 10.67 4.18 -2.95
CA GLY A 27 12.11 4.16 -2.74
C GLY A 27 12.53 3.01 -1.82
N MET A 28 11.84 2.82 -0.68
CA MET A 28 12.08 1.69 0.22
C MET A 28 11.87 0.35 -0.50
N ALA A 29 10.78 0.22 -1.26
CA ALA A 29 10.53 -0.98 -2.05
C ALA A 29 11.67 -1.25 -3.04
N GLN A 30 12.18 -0.21 -3.73
CA GLN A 30 13.32 -0.37 -4.64
C GLN A 30 14.61 -0.75 -3.91
N VAL A 31 14.91 -0.14 -2.76
CA VAL A 31 16.10 -0.46 -1.97
C VAL A 31 16.05 -1.92 -1.52
N ILE A 32 14.95 -2.35 -0.93
CA ILE A 32 14.77 -3.75 -0.49
C ILE A 32 14.92 -4.69 -1.69
N LEU A 33 14.23 -4.41 -2.80
CA LEU A 33 14.22 -5.29 -3.97
C LEU A 33 15.51 -5.25 -4.80
N SER A 34 16.42 -4.32 -4.52
CA SER A 34 17.77 -4.31 -5.09
C SER A 34 18.71 -5.32 -4.41
N ASN A 35 18.36 -5.81 -3.22
CA ASN A 35 19.12 -6.85 -2.54
C ASN A 35 19.12 -8.15 -3.37
N TYR A 36 20.28 -8.81 -3.41
CA TYR A 36 20.51 -10.06 -4.13
C TYR A 36 19.46 -11.13 -3.79
N GLU A 37 19.04 -11.21 -2.53
CA GLU A 37 18.03 -12.17 -2.05
C GLU A 37 16.68 -12.03 -2.76
N TYR A 38 16.31 -10.80 -3.17
CA TYR A 38 15.01 -10.50 -3.76
C TYR A 38 15.07 -10.25 -5.27
N ARG A 39 16.25 -10.37 -5.89
CA ARG A 39 16.45 -10.09 -7.33
C ARG A 39 15.48 -10.87 -8.23
N ASN A 40 15.19 -12.13 -7.87
CA ASN A 40 14.31 -13.00 -8.66
C ASN A 40 12.83 -12.55 -8.64
N ILE A 41 12.43 -11.78 -7.64
CA ILE A 41 11.06 -11.28 -7.48
C ILE A 41 10.93 -9.79 -7.79
N ALA A 42 12.03 -9.04 -7.84
CA ALA A 42 12.06 -7.60 -8.03
C ALA A 42 11.24 -7.13 -9.24
N SER A 43 11.37 -7.83 -10.38
CA SER A 43 10.64 -7.49 -11.62
C SER A 43 9.11 -7.57 -11.47
N LYS A 44 8.61 -8.38 -10.55
CA LYS A 44 7.16 -8.50 -10.24
C LYS A 44 6.76 -7.63 -9.06
N ALA A 45 7.62 -7.52 -8.06
CA ALA A 45 7.34 -6.83 -6.81
C ALA A 45 7.32 -5.30 -6.99
N ILE A 46 8.25 -4.72 -7.76
CA ILE A 46 8.27 -3.26 -8.00
C ILE A 46 6.96 -2.78 -8.66
N PRO A 47 6.46 -3.39 -9.76
CA PRO A 47 5.15 -3.02 -10.32
C PRO A 47 4.00 -3.21 -9.33
N LYS A 48 4.03 -4.28 -8.52
CA LYS A 48 3.01 -4.52 -7.50
C LYS A 48 3.00 -3.45 -6.42
N SER A 49 4.16 -2.98 -5.95
CA SER A 49 4.23 -1.86 -4.99
C SER A 49 3.55 -0.61 -5.56
N LYS A 50 3.79 -0.29 -6.84
CA LYS A 50 3.08 0.83 -7.51
C LYS A 50 1.56 0.61 -7.57
N GLN A 51 1.12 -0.62 -7.84
CA GLN A 51 -0.31 -0.97 -7.83
C GLN A 51 -0.92 -0.85 -6.44
N THR A 52 -0.22 -1.32 -5.40
CA THR A 52 -0.65 -1.18 -3.99
C THR A 52 -0.81 0.28 -3.61
N TRP A 53 0.14 1.15 -3.98
CA TRP A 53 0.01 2.59 -3.74
C TRP A 53 -1.28 3.15 -4.36
N ASN A 54 -1.50 2.90 -5.66
CA ASN A 54 -2.68 3.38 -6.37
C ASN A 54 -3.99 2.82 -5.80
N TYR A 55 -3.96 1.56 -5.34
CA TYR A 55 -5.09 0.94 -4.68
C TYR A 55 -5.42 1.62 -3.35
N CYS A 56 -4.41 1.90 -2.53
CA CYS A 56 -4.59 2.62 -1.27
C CYS A 56 -5.10 4.04 -1.46
N VAL A 57 -4.60 4.78 -2.46
CA VAL A 57 -5.13 6.11 -2.81
C VAL A 57 -6.64 6.03 -3.09
N ARG A 58 -7.06 5.10 -3.96
CA ARG A 58 -8.48 4.95 -4.31
C ARG A 58 -9.34 4.50 -3.13
N LEU A 59 -8.83 3.59 -2.30
CA LEU A 59 -9.54 3.17 -1.11
C LEU A 59 -9.78 4.35 -0.18
N THR A 60 -8.75 5.14 0.13
CA THR A 60 -8.89 6.28 1.05
C THR A 60 -9.78 7.38 0.46
N GLU A 61 -9.70 7.66 -0.85
CA GLU A 61 -10.63 8.58 -1.53
C GLU A 61 -12.10 8.13 -1.41
N ASN A 62 -12.35 6.83 -1.57
CA ASN A 62 -13.69 6.27 -1.42
C ASN A 62 -14.15 6.29 0.05
N TRP A 63 -13.27 5.99 1.01
CA TRP A 63 -13.57 6.02 2.44
C TRP A 63 -13.85 7.44 2.96
N ASN A 64 -13.16 8.47 2.43
CA ASN A 64 -13.44 9.87 2.78
C ASN A 64 -14.87 10.32 2.38
N SER A 65 -15.54 9.58 1.49
CA SER A 65 -16.92 9.84 1.08
C SER A 65 -17.96 9.14 1.98
N ASP A 66 -17.56 8.10 2.71
CA ASP A 66 -18.42 7.31 3.61
C ASP A 66 -18.30 7.72 5.09
N GLY A 67 -17.48 8.74 5.39
CA GLY A 67 -17.47 9.45 6.67
C GLY A 67 -17.02 8.65 7.87
N GLN A 68 -15.71 8.42 8.04
CA GLN A 68 -15.08 8.42 9.37
C GLN A 68 -13.54 8.51 9.26
N PHE A 69 -12.98 9.62 9.74
CA PHE A 69 -11.69 9.70 10.41
C PHE A 69 -11.85 10.81 11.46
N ASP A 70 -12.50 10.47 12.58
CA ASP A 70 -12.35 11.29 13.78
C ASP A 70 -10.99 10.94 14.39
N HIS A 71 -10.17 11.98 14.54
CA HIS A 71 -8.88 11.94 15.23
C HIS A 71 -9.05 11.61 16.72
#